data_AF-A0A7C1MAZ3-F1
#
_entry.id   AF-A0A7C1MAZ3-F1
#
_cell.length_a   1.000
_cell.length_b   1.000
_cell.length_c   1.000
_cell.angle_alpha   90.00
_cell.angle_beta   90.00
_cell.angle_gamma   90.00
#
_symmetry.space_group_name_H-M   'P 1'
#
loop_
_entity.id
_entity.type
_entity.pdbx_description
1 polymer ?
#
loop_
_entity_poly.entity_id
_entity_poly.type
_entity_poly.pdbx_seq_one_letter_code
_entity_poly.pdbx_strand_id
1 'polypeptide(L)'
;MEQYIKKPAIDLTELAIGIIVLGIVVSIGATVLITQRDSRLTELNVISTGNETTPATDGGDNLANIWVKNIGTVTNSTGGETIPTNNYTTAIDSFGTGTVTFDGTSAYNSSNVNVSYTWYNTSRADFDLANKAAIGLGEYGNWFKIIVIVGVAALVLSLIFLAFGNRSAAGEGQVGISY
;
A
#
# COMPACT_ATOMS: atom_id res chain seq x y z
N MET A 1 39.82 -23.68 -36.76
CA MET A 1 38.47 -23.09 -36.71
C MET A 1 38.29 -22.53 -35.32
N GLU A 2 38.34 -21.20 -35.18
CA GLU A 2 38.03 -20.54 -33.91
C GLU A 2 36.54 -20.74 -33.60
N GLN A 3 36.23 -21.34 -32.46
CA GLN A 3 34.86 -21.45 -32.01
C GLN A 3 34.41 -20.07 -31.51
N TYR A 4 33.53 -19.44 -32.28
CA TYR A 4 32.85 -18.21 -31.88
C TYR A 4 31.89 -18.54 -30.74
N ILE A 5 32.34 -18.39 -29.50
CA ILE A 5 31.46 -18.53 -28.33
C ILE A 5 30.48 -17.37 -28.38
N LYS A 6 29.22 -17.67 -28.72
CA LYS A 6 28.11 -16.71 -28.73
C LYS A 6 27.94 -16.18 -27.30
N LYS A 7 28.42 -14.97 -27.04
CA LYS A 7 28.19 -14.29 -25.75
C LYS A 7 26.68 -14.28 -25.48
N PRO A 8 26.22 -14.71 -24.29
CA PRO A 8 24.82 -14.56 -23.92
C PRO A 8 24.46 -13.08 -24.02
N ALA A 9 23.30 -12.79 -24.66
CA ALA A 9 22.91 -11.42 -24.99
C ALA A 9 22.56 -10.56 -23.75
N ILE A 10 22.36 -11.19 -22.59
CA ILE A 10 22.09 -10.56 -21.30
C ILE A 10 22.90 -11.31 -20.24
N ASP A 11 23.72 -10.57 -19.48
CA ASP A 11 24.36 -11.09 -18.28
C ASP A 11 23.30 -11.12 -17.15
N LEU A 12 22.93 -12.33 -16.73
CA LEU A 12 21.93 -12.55 -15.69
C LEU A 12 22.35 -11.92 -14.35
N THR A 13 23.66 -11.78 -14.11
CA THR A 13 24.18 -11.12 -12.91
C THR A 13 23.96 -9.62 -12.97
N GLU A 14 24.21 -8.98 -14.12
CA GLU A 14 23.93 -7.55 -14.30
C GLU A 14 22.44 -7.24 -14.21
N LEU A 15 21.58 -8.11 -14.75
CA LEU A 15 20.13 -8.00 -14.61
C LEU A 15 19.69 -8.09 -13.14
N ALA A 16 20.22 -9.07 -12.39
CA ALA A 16 19.90 -9.26 -10.98
C ALA A 16 20.32 -8.06 -10.13
N ILE A 17 21.52 -7.52 -10.38
CA ILE A 17 22.01 -6.31 -9.72
C ILE A 17 21.11 -5.11 -10.05
N GLY A 18 20.73 -4.95 -11.32
CA GLY A 18 19.83 -3.87 -11.77
C GLY A 18 18.48 -3.87 -11.05
N ILE A 19 17.88 -5.05 -10.87
CA ILE A 19 16.60 -5.19 -10.15
C ILE A 19 16.77 -4.83 -8.67
N ILE A 20 17.87 -5.26 -8.03
CA ILE A 20 18.15 -4.95 -6.62
C ILE A 20 18.32 -3.43 -6.44
N VAL A 21 19.13 -2.78 -7.29
CA VAL A 21 19.36 -1.34 -7.22
C VAL A 21 18.06 -0.57 -7.44
N LEU A 22 17.24 -0.97 -8.41
CA LEU A 22 15.93 -0.36 -8.66
C LEU A 22 15.00 -0.50 -7.44
N GLY A 23 14.96 -1.67 -6.81
CA GLY A 23 14.18 -1.87 -5.57
C GLY A 23 14.63 -0.96 -4.43
N ILE A 24 15.94 -0.79 -4.24
CA ILE A 24 16.50 0.11 -3.21
C ILE A 24 16.15 1.57 -3.51
N VAL A 25 16.36 2.02 -4.75
CA VAL A 25 16.07 3.42 -5.13
C VAL A 25 14.58 3.74 -4.96
N VAL A 26 13.69 2.85 -5.40
CA VAL A 26 12.24 3.05 -5.29
C VAL A 26 11.80 3.04 -3.82
N SER A 27 12.32 2.12 -3.00
CA SER A 27 11.96 2.04 -1.58
C SER A 27 12.40 3.27 -0.78
N ILE A 28 13.65 3.71 -0.95
CA ILE A 28 14.16 4.92 -0.28
C ILE A 28 13.40 6.17 -0.79
N GLY A 29 13.20 6.27 -2.11
CA GLY A 29 12.45 7.38 -2.71
C GLY A 29 11.02 7.48 -2.17
N ALA A 30 10.35 6.35 -2.01
CA ALA A 30 9.01 6.29 -1.42
C ALA A 30 9.00 6.72 0.04
N THR A 31 9.93 6.23 0.86
CA THR A 31 10.04 6.64 2.27
C THR A 31 10.27 8.15 2.39
N VAL A 32 11.21 8.71 1.62
CA VAL A 32 11.49 10.15 1.63
C VAL A 32 10.27 10.96 1.23
N LEU A 33 9.56 10.54 0.17
CA LEU A 33 8.37 11.24 -0.30
C LEU A 33 7.25 11.23 0.76
N ILE A 34 7.01 10.08 1.39
CA ILE A 34 6.00 9.93 2.46
C ILE A 34 6.38 10.81 3.65
N THR A 35 7.64 10.79 4.09
CA THR A 35 8.12 11.62 5.20
C THR A 35 7.96 13.11 4.89
N GLN A 36 8.26 13.55 3.66
CA GLN A 36 8.08 14.94 3.25
C GLN A 36 6.60 15.34 3.22
N ARG A 37 5.72 14.47 2.71
CA ARG A 37 4.26 14.70 2.75
C ARG A 37 3.78 14.87 4.20
N ASP A 38 4.16 13.94 5.07
CA ASP A 38 3.65 13.90 6.45
C ASP A 38 4.20 15.05 7.30
N SER A 39 5.46 15.44 7.10
CA SER A 39 6.06 16.59 7.81
C SER A 39 5.31 17.89 7.49
N ARG A 40 4.86 18.04 6.24
CA ARG A 40 4.16 19.23 5.76
C ARG A 40 2.68 19.28 6.14
N LEU A 41 2.09 18.20 6.67
CA LEU A 41 0.71 18.23 7.20
C LEU A 41 0.56 19.32 8.27
N THR A 42 1.57 19.49 9.12
CA THR A 42 1.53 20.46 10.21
C THR A 42 1.57 21.92 9.74
N GLU A 43 2.00 22.16 8.49
CA GLU A 43 2.00 23.47 7.85
C GLU A 43 0.65 23.82 7.21
N LEU A 44 -0.27 22.85 7.14
CA LEU A 44 -1.60 23.06 6.57
C LEU A 44 -2.54 23.70 7.57
N ASN A 45 -3.50 24.46 7.04
CA ASN A 45 -4.59 25.00 7.83
C ASN A 45 -5.43 23.87 8.42
N VAL A 46 -5.78 23.98 9.68
CA VAL A 46 -6.71 23.05 10.34
C VAL A 46 -8.13 23.56 10.15
N ILE A 47 -8.99 22.73 9.58
CA ILE A 47 -10.42 23.01 9.40
C ILE A 47 -11.21 22.22 10.44
N SER A 48 -12.24 22.84 11.01
CA SER A 48 -13.23 22.16 11.84
C SER A 48 -14.43 21.79 10.99
N THR A 49 -14.77 20.50 10.97
CA THR A 49 -16.06 20.02 10.49
C THR A 49 -16.95 19.81 11.70
N GLY A 50 -18.09 20.49 11.73
CA GLY A 50 -19.10 20.31 12.76
C GLY A 50 -20.27 19.50 12.22
N ASN A 51 -20.84 18.65 13.07
CA ASN A 51 -22.08 17.92 12.81
C ASN A 51 -22.07 17.10 11.51
N GLU A 52 -20.98 16.39 11.22
CA GLU A 52 -21.02 15.39 10.15
C GLU A 52 -21.90 14.23 10.58
N THR A 53 -22.96 13.97 9.84
CA THR A 53 -23.88 12.88 10.14
C THR A 53 -23.26 11.57 9.65
N THR A 54 -22.88 10.70 10.58
CA THR A 54 -22.41 9.35 10.31
C THR A 54 -23.40 8.34 10.86
N PRO A 55 -23.52 7.15 10.25
CA PRO A 55 -24.29 6.08 10.87
C PRO A 55 -23.72 5.71 12.26
N ALA A 56 -24.56 5.16 13.12
CA ALA A 56 -24.17 4.66 14.43
C ALA A 56 -24.04 3.13 14.37
N THR A 57 -23.03 2.63 13.66
CA THR A 57 -22.87 1.19 13.44
C THR A 57 -21.78 0.57 14.32
N ASP A 58 -21.99 -0.70 14.68
CA ASP A 58 -21.03 -1.52 15.44
C ASP A 58 -19.76 -1.84 14.62
N GLY A 59 -19.80 -1.63 13.30
CA GLY A 59 -18.69 -1.86 12.37
C GLY A 59 -17.71 -0.68 12.24
N GLY A 60 -18.07 0.49 12.76
CA GLY A 60 -17.31 1.72 12.57
C GLY A 60 -17.62 2.41 11.27
N ASP A 61 -17.85 3.72 11.35
CA ASP A 61 -18.10 4.58 10.20
C ASP A 61 -16.93 5.55 9.99
N ASN A 62 -16.48 5.63 8.74
CA ASN A 62 -15.41 6.53 8.35
C ASN A 62 -15.95 7.95 8.18
N LEU A 63 -15.18 8.92 8.67
CA LEU A 63 -15.44 10.34 8.44
C LEU A 63 -15.16 10.70 6.98
N ALA A 64 -15.93 11.64 6.44
CA ALA A 64 -15.89 12.03 5.03
C ALA A 64 -14.56 12.67 4.64
N ASN A 65 -13.93 13.42 5.57
CA ASN A 65 -12.63 14.02 5.33
C ASN A 65 -11.51 13.13 5.86
N ILE A 66 -10.48 12.99 5.04
CA ILE A 66 -9.20 12.35 5.39
C ILE A 66 -8.25 13.36 6.03
N TRP A 67 -7.14 12.88 6.59
CA TRP A 67 -6.20 13.68 7.38
C TRP A 67 -6.83 14.31 8.62
N VAL A 68 -7.67 13.53 9.29
CA VAL A 68 -8.25 13.85 10.58
C VAL A 68 -7.12 14.05 11.60
N LYS A 69 -7.12 15.20 12.24
CA LYS A 69 -6.18 15.58 13.29
C LYS A 69 -6.69 15.17 14.66
N ASN A 70 -7.97 15.42 14.92
CA ASN A 70 -8.59 15.13 16.19
C ASN A 70 -10.10 14.94 16.00
N ILE A 71 -10.64 13.88 16.57
CA ILE A 71 -12.09 13.66 16.67
C ILE A 71 -12.54 14.29 18.00
N GLY A 72 -13.48 15.23 17.91
CA GLY A 72 -13.94 16.01 19.05
C GLY A 72 -15.14 15.38 19.71
N THR A 73 -16.32 15.93 19.45
CA THR A 73 -17.57 15.53 20.10
C THR A 73 -18.43 14.69 19.16
N VAL A 74 -19.03 13.65 19.71
CA VAL A 74 -20.08 12.87 19.06
C VAL A 74 -21.40 13.21 19.74
N THR A 75 -22.41 13.62 18.97
CA THR A 75 -23.73 13.99 19.49
C THR A 75 -24.82 13.15 18.84
N ASN A 76 -25.91 12.93 19.56
CA ASN A 76 -27.09 12.26 19.02
C ASN A 76 -27.74 13.17 17.96
N SER A 77 -28.00 12.63 16.76
CA SER A 77 -28.57 13.41 15.65
C SER A 77 -30.00 13.91 15.91
N THR A 78 -30.77 13.21 16.75
CA THR A 78 -32.18 13.52 17.04
C THR A 78 -32.34 14.46 18.23
N GLY A 79 -31.44 14.39 19.22
CA GLY A 79 -31.54 15.14 20.48
C GLY A 79 -30.45 16.20 20.71
N GLY A 80 -29.38 16.18 19.91
CA GLY A 80 -28.22 17.07 20.09
C GLY A 80 -27.39 16.79 21.34
N GLU A 81 -27.77 15.81 22.16
CA GLU A 81 -27.07 15.42 23.37
C GLU A 81 -25.68 14.87 23.03
N THR A 82 -24.67 15.28 23.81
CA THR A 82 -23.32 14.72 23.66
C THR A 82 -23.31 13.29 24.16
N ILE A 83 -22.89 12.38 23.29
CA ILE A 83 -22.71 10.97 23.63
C ILE A 83 -21.44 10.85 24.49
N PRO A 84 -21.51 10.22 25.67
CA PRO A 84 -20.33 10.00 26.50
C PRO A 84 -19.33 9.04 25.82
N THR A 85 -18.04 9.29 25.99
CA THR A 85 -16.92 8.57 25.33
C THR A 85 -16.82 7.08 25.67
N ASN A 86 -17.55 6.58 26.67
CA ASN A 86 -17.59 5.15 26.98
C ASN A 86 -18.56 4.36 26.09
N ASN A 87 -19.33 5.03 25.22
CA ASN A 87 -20.30 4.39 24.32
C ASN A 87 -19.77 4.26 22.87
N TYR A 88 -18.61 4.85 22.59
CA TYR A 88 -17.98 4.79 21.29
C TYR A 88 -16.46 4.78 21.43
N THR A 89 -15.80 4.26 20.41
CA THR A 89 -14.36 4.36 20.24
C THR A 89 -14.07 5.22 19.02
N THR A 90 -12.93 5.90 19.03
CA THR A 90 -12.45 6.66 17.89
C THR A 90 -11.07 6.17 17.52
N ALA A 91 -10.80 6.11 16.22
CA ALA A 91 -9.50 5.74 15.69
C ALA A 91 -9.13 6.69 14.56
N ILE A 92 -7.82 6.91 14.40
CA ILE A 92 -7.26 7.58 13.22
C ILE A 92 -6.17 6.65 12.69
N ASP A 93 -6.31 6.22 11.43
CA ASP A 93 -5.34 5.32 10.81
C ASP A 93 -4.09 6.05 10.29
N SER A 94 -3.14 5.30 9.73
CA SER A 94 -1.89 5.86 9.17
C SER A 94 -2.09 6.72 7.91
N PHE A 95 -3.29 6.73 7.33
CA PHE A 95 -3.67 7.58 6.21
C PHE A 95 -4.50 8.79 6.65
N GLY A 96 -4.70 8.95 7.97
CA GLY A 96 -5.48 10.03 8.55
C GLY A 96 -6.98 9.84 8.37
N THR A 97 -7.46 8.64 8.05
CA THR A 97 -8.90 8.34 8.05
C THR A 97 -9.35 8.25 9.50
N GLY A 98 -10.31 9.10 9.89
CA GLY A 98 -10.95 8.99 11.19
C GLY A 98 -12.12 8.02 11.13
N THR A 99 -12.24 7.16 12.15
CA THR A 99 -13.35 6.22 12.30
C THR A 99 -13.98 6.39 13.68
N VAL A 100 -15.30 6.33 13.74
CA VAL A 100 -16.08 6.27 14.98
C VAL A 100 -16.83 4.95 15.03
N THR A 101 -16.63 4.16 16.08
CA THR A 101 -17.25 2.84 16.25
C THR A 101 -18.06 2.79 17.52
N PHE A 102 -19.32 2.38 17.42
CA PHE A 102 -20.19 2.19 18.57
C PHE A 102 -20.08 0.78 19.13
N ASP A 103 -20.28 0.63 20.43
CA ASP A 103 -20.15 -0.66 21.11
C ASP A 103 -21.41 -1.54 21.04
N GLY A 104 -22.47 -1.09 20.34
CA GLY A 104 -23.75 -1.79 20.20
C GLY A 104 -24.56 -1.97 21.49
N THR A 105 -24.01 -1.60 22.65
CA THR A 105 -24.65 -1.75 23.97
C THR A 105 -25.25 -0.45 24.50
N SER A 106 -24.97 0.65 23.82
CA SER A 106 -25.31 1.99 24.23
C SER A 106 -26.78 2.34 23.95
N ALA A 107 -27.46 2.96 24.92
CA ALA A 107 -28.85 3.41 24.80
C ALA A 107 -29.06 4.52 23.74
N TYR A 108 -27.99 4.96 23.08
CA TYR A 108 -27.97 5.92 22.01
C TYR A 108 -28.31 5.24 20.67
N ASN A 109 -29.49 4.64 20.59
CA ASN A 109 -30.07 4.01 19.40
C ASN A 109 -30.62 5.07 18.43
N SER A 110 -29.79 6.05 18.07
CA SER A 110 -30.05 6.88 16.91
C SER A 110 -29.33 6.23 15.73
N SER A 111 -30.05 5.91 14.65
CA SER A 111 -29.43 5.34 13.43
C SER A 111 -28.26 6.18 12.90
N ASN A 112 -28.23 7.46 13.26
CA ASN A 112 -27.19 8.42 12.91
C ASN A 112 -26.70 9.18 14.14
N VAL A 113 -25.43 9.57 14.12
CA VAL A 113 -24.81 10.51 15.07
C VAL A 113 -24.16 11.65 14.32
N ASN A 114 -23.93 12.75 15.01
CA ASN A 114 -23.24 13.91 14.48
C ASN A 114 -21.83 13.97 15.09
N VAL A 115 -20.82 13.85 14.25
CA VAL A 115 -19.42 13.90 14.67
C VAL A 115 -18.83 15.27 14.32
N SER A 116 -18.22 15.91 15.32
CA SER A 116 -17.43 17.12 15.12
C SER A 116 -15.95 16.80 15.28
N TYR A 117 -15.14 17.20 14.31
CA TYR A 117 -13.74 16.86 14.26
C TYR A 117 -12.94 17.92 13.49
N THR A 118 -11.61 17.83 13.61
CA THR A 118 -10.69 18.70 12.89
C THR A 118 -9.83 17.89 11.95
N TRP A 119 -9.52 18.46 10.78
CA TRP A 119 -8.71 17.83 9.74
C TRP A 119 -7.80 18.85 9.06
N TYR A 120 -6.72 18.39 8.46
CA TYR A 120 -5.79 19.25 7.72
C TYR A 120 -6.32 19.55 6.32
N ASN A 121 -6.38 20.82 5.95
CA ASN A 121 -6.83 21.23 4.62
C ASN A 121 -5.82 20.81 3.53
N THR A 122 -6.11 19.70 2.88
CA THR A 122 -5.27 19.11 1.84
C THR A 122 -5.56 19.62 0.43
N SER A 123 -6.45 20.61 0.27
CA SER A 123 -6.77 21.21 -1.04
C SER A 123 -5.63 22.03 -1.64
N ARG A 124 -4.55 22.30 -0.90
CA ARG A 124 -3.39 23.00 -1.44
C ARG A 124 -2.64 22.11 -2.43
N ALA A 125 -2.34 22.67 -3.61
CA ALA A 125 -1.71 21.94 -4.72
C ALA A 125 -0.34 21.34 -4.36
N ASP A 126 0.41 21.97 -3.46
CA ASP A 126 1.71 21.52 -2.98
C ASP A 126 1.63 20.30 -2.05
N PHE A 127 0.47 20.06 -1.43
CA PHE A 127 0.19 18.83 -0.68
C PHE A 127 -0.43 17.77 -1.58
N ASP A 128 -1.42 18.15 -2.40
CA ASP A 128 -2.14 17.23 -3.28
C ASP A 128 -1.20 16.45 -4.21
N LEU A 129 -0.21 17.13 -4.80
CA LEU A 129 0.79 16.47 -5.66
C LEU A 129 1.61 15.42 -4.90
N ALA A 130 2.13 15.76 -3.72
CA ALA A 130 2.92 14.84 -2.90
C ALA A 130 2.06 13.67 -2.38
N ASN A 131 0.80 13.93 -2.02
CA ASN A 131 -0.13 12.90 -1.58
C ASN A 131 -0.49 11.92 -2.71
N LYS A 132 -0.83 12.43 -3.91
CA LYS A 132 -1.08 11.58 -5.09
C LYS A 132 0.14 10.75 -5.47
N ALA A 133 1.33 11.34 -5.42
CA ALA A 133 2.57 10.61 -5.67
C ALA A 133 2.82 9.54 -4.60
N ALA A 134 2.53 9.81 -3.32
CA ALA A 134 2.66 8.82 -2.25
C ALA A 134 1.65 7.67 -2.36
N ILE A 135 0.38 7.97 -2.68
CA ILE A 135 -0.66 6.95 -2.96
C ILE A 135 -0.25 6.11 -4.17
N GLY A 136 0.17 6.76 -5.26
CA GLY A 136 0.64 6.09 -6.47
C GLY A 136 1.85 5.19 -6.21
N LEU A 137 2.79 5.59 -5.35
CA LEU A 137 3.91 4.73 -4.93
C LEU A 137 3.47 3.56 -4.07
N GLY A 138 2.45 3.72 -3.21
CA GLY A 138 1.86 2.62 -2.45
C GLY A 138 1.23 1.56 -3.37
N GLU A 139 0.46 2.01 -4.37
CA GLU A 139 -0.11 1.14 -5.41
C GLU A 139 0.99 0.52 -6.29
N TYR A 140 1.99 1.29 -6.68
CA TYR A 140 3.14 0.80 -7.43
C TYR A 140 3.92 -0.25 -6.62
N GLY A 141 3.98 -0.13 -5.29
CA GLY A 141 4.57 -1.15 -4.43
C GLY A 141 3.92 -2.52 -4.58
N ASN A 142 2.60 -2.57 -4.80
CA ASN A 142 1.89 -3.83 -5.09
C ASN A 142 2.23 -4.36 -6.49
N TRP A 143 2.31 -3.48 -7.49
CA TRP A 143 2.75 -3.86 -8.84
C TRP A 143 4.21 -4.31 -8.89
N PHE A 144 5.09 -3.66 -8.14
CA PHE A 144 6.50 -4.02 -8.04
C PHE A 144 6.67 -5.41 -7.40
N LYS A 145 5.90 -5.71 -6.33
CA LYS A 145 5.86 -7.07 -5.77
C LYS A 145 5.49 -8.11 -6.83
N ILE A 146 4.49 -7.82 -7.68
CA ILE A 146 4.08 -8.71 -8.78
C ILE A 146 5.23 -8.91 -9.77
N ILE A 147 5.86 -7.82 -10.24
CA ILE A 147 6.98 -7.88 -11.20
C ILE A 147 8.15 -8.70 -10.63
N VAL A 148 8.51 -8.49 -9.36
CA VAL A 148 9.58 -9.24 -8.70
C VAL A 148 9.23 -10.73 -8.60
N ILE A 149 8.01 -11.07 -8.18
CA ILE A 149 7.56 -12.47 -8.08
C ILE A 149 7.61 -13.16 -9.45
N VAL A 150 7.11 -12.50 -10.50
CA VAL A 150 7.15 -13.04 -11.87
C VAL A 150 8.58 -13.19 -12.37
N GLY A 151 9.45 -12.22 -12.11
CA GLY A 151 10.87 -12.27 -12.47
C GLY A 151 11.61 -13.43 -11.78
N VAL A 152 11.40 -13.61 -10.47
CA VAL A 152 11.97 -14.73 -9.72
C VAL A 152 11.41 -16.06 -10.22
N ALA A 153 10.11 -16.16 -10.47
CA ALA A 153 9.49 -17.38 -11.01
C ALA A 153 10.07 -17.75 -12.38
N ALA A 154 10.24 -16.78 -13.29
CA ALA A 154 10.88 -17.00 -14.59
C ALA A 154 12.33 -17.48 -14.45
N LEU A 155 13.08 -16.95 -13.49
CA LEU A 155 14.46 -17.35 -13.21
C LEU A 155 14.52 -18.79 -12.67
N VAL A 156 13.64 -19.15 -11.74
CA VAL A 156 13.52 -20.51 -11.20
C VAL A 156 13.12 -21.49 -12.31
N LEU A 157 12.15 -21.15 -13.16
CA LEU A 157 11.78 -21.97 -14.30
C LEU A 157 12.95 -22.15 -15.27
N SER A 158 13.71 -21.10 -15.55
CA SER A 158 14.91 -21.17 -16.40
C SER A 158 15.96 -22.12 -15.81
N LEU A 159 16.17 -22.09 -14.49
CA LEU A 159 17.08 -23.00 -13.80
C LEU A 159 16.59 -24.45 -13.86
N ILE A 160 15.28 -24.70 -13.72
CA ILE A 160 14.68 -26.03 -13.84
C ILE A 160 14.87 -26.57 -15.27
N PHE A 161 14.58 -25.77 -16.30
CA PHE A 161 14.78 -26.18 -17.69
C PHE A 161 16.26 -26.44 -18.01
N LEU A 162 17.19 -25.68 -17.44
CA LEU A 162 18.63 -25.94 -17.59
C LEU A 162 19.05 -27.25 -16.90
N ALA A 163 18.54 -27.49 -15.69
CA ALA A 163 18.89 -28.67 -14.88
C ALA A 163 18.31 -29.99 -15.43
N PHE A 164 17.12 -29.95 -16.03
CA PHE A 164 16.43 -31.14 -16.55
C PHE A 164 16.42 -31.27 -18.07
N GLY A 165 16.56 -30.17 -18.82
CA GLY A 165 16.54 -30.16 -20.29
C GLY A 165 17.84 -30.65 -20.93
N ASN A 166 18.97 -30.67 -20.21
CA ASN A 166 20.26 -31.07 -20.75
C ASN A 166 20.53 -32.59 -20.70
N ARG A 167 19.55 -33.42 -20.32
CA ARG A 167 19.71 -34.89 -20.23
C ARG A 167 19.41 -35.66 -21.54
N SER A 168 18.97 -35.01 -22.61
CA SER A 168 18.58 -35.69 -23.85
C SER A 168 19.64 -35.72 -24.96
N ALA A 169 20.87 -35.26 -24.73
CA ALA A 169 21.94 -35.23 -25.75
C ALA A 169 23.14 -36.16 -25.48
N ALA A 170 23.01 -37.15 -24.59
CA ALA A 170 24.07 -38.12 -24.28
C ALA A 170 23.59 -39.58 -24.46
N GLY A 171 22.85 -39.84 -25.53
CA GLY A 171 22.23 -41.14 -25.78
C GLY A 171 22.19 -41.51 -27.25
N GLU A 172 23.32 -41.48 -27.95
CA GLU A 172 23.47 -42.26 -29.19
C GLU A 172 24.96 -42.46 -29.50
N GLY A 173 25.43 -43.71 -29.36
CA GLY A 173 26.85 -44.03 -29.49
C GLY A 173 27.14 -45.53 -29.46
N GLN A 174 26.66 -46.23 -30.50
CA GLN A 174 27.33 -47.38 -31.13
C GLN A 174 27.27 -48.76 -30.43
N VAL A 175 26.27 -49.56 -30.79
CA VAL A 175 26.31 -51.03 -30.66
C VAL A 175 27.14 -51.59 -31.82
N GLY A 176 28.40 -51.94 -31.54
CA GLY A 176 29.26 -52.64 -32.49
C GLY A 176 28.86 -54.11 -32.59
N ILE A 177 28.47 -54.56 -33.78
CA ILE A 177 28.27 -55.97 -34.13
C ILE A 177 29.60 -56.46 -34.74
N SER A 178 30.31 -57.35 -34.05
CA SER A 178 31.45 -58.09 -34.60
C SER A 178 30.95 -59.29 -35.42
N TYR A 179 31.44 -59.38 -36.67
CA TYR A 179 31.47 -60.62 -37.45
C TYR A 179 32.72 -61.42 -37.11
#